data_AF-A0A2E1UXZ5-F1
#
_entry.id   AF-A0A2E1UXZ5-F1
#
_cell.length_a   1.000
_cell.length_b   1.000
_cell.length_c   1.000
_cell.angle_alpha   90.00
_cell.angle_beta   90.00
_cell.angle_gamma   90.00
#
_symmetry.space_group_name_H-M   'P 1'
#
loop_
_entity.id
_entity.type
_entity.pdbx_description
1 polymer ?
#
loop_
_entity_poly.entity_id
_entity_poly.type
_entity_poly.pdbx_seq_one_letter_code
_entity_poly.pdbx_strand_id
1 'polypeptide(L)'
;MPDMKFREGQYVLELKRYIDRTYKEHYSNKSGLQVQEILKDLEIGKEFCQGNAIKYLMRYGKKKGYNRDDLMKALHYTILMMYYHDEKTEDDYSALQKAQAAHDPYTKGFNTSEGEE
;
A
#
# COMPACT_ATOMS: atom_id res chain seq x y z
N MET A 1 -3.77 25.80 -4.68
CA MET A 1 -2.60 24.92 -4.86
C MET A 1 -1.50 25.73 -5.53
N PRO A 2 -0.21 25.49 -5.23
CA PRO A 2 0.91 26.15 -5.91
C PRO A 2 0.82 25.91 -7.42
N ASP A 3 1.25 26.89 -8.22
CA ASP A 3 1.33 26.72 -9.68
C ASP A 3 2.53 25.82 -10.01
N MET A 4 2.23 24.61 -10.49
CA MET A 4 3.21 23.55 -10.67
C MET A 4 3.82 23.65 -12.08
N LYS A 5 5.08 24.12 -12.15
CA LYS A 5 5.81 24.38 -13.42
C LYS A 5 5.80 23.21 -14.40
N PHE A 6 5.80 21.96 -13.91
CA PHE A 6 5.85 20.78 -14.75
C PHE A 6 4.47 20.12 -14.94
N ARG A 7 3.39 20.79 -14.50
CA ARG A 7 2.00 20.32 -14.59
C ARG A 7 1.72 19.06 -13.78
N GLU A 8 2.46 18.83 -12.70
CA GLU A 8 2.34 17.65 -11.85
C GLU A 8 0.90 17.46 -11.35
N GLY A 9 0.22 18.54 -10.99
CA GLY A 9 -1.19 18.51 -10.58
C GLY A 9 -2.12 17.94 -11.67
N GLN A 10 -1.84 18.21 -12.95
CA GLN A 10 -2.62 17.65 -14.05
C GLN A 10 -2.38 16.14 -14.19
N TYR A 11 -1.14 15.68 -14.03
CA TYR A 11 -0.80 14.25 -14.09
C TYR A 11 -1.37 13.46 -12.91
N VAL A 12 -1.37 14.05 -11.71
CA VAL A 12 -2.01 13.45 -10.52
C VAL A 12 -3.52 13.31 -10.74
N LEU A 13 -4.18 14.33 -11.28
CA LEU A 13 -5.61 14.26 -11.60
C LEU A 13 -5.91 13.20 -12.67
N GLU A 14 -5.02 13.07 -13.67
CA GLU A 14 -5.14 12.03 -14.67
C GLU A 14 -4.96 10.62 -14.09
N LEU A 15 -3.97 10.42 -13.22
CA LEU A 15 -3.77 9.18 -12.49
C LEU A 15 -5.00 8.83 -11.66
N LYS A 16 -5.60 9.81 -10.98
CA LYS A 16 -6.85 9.61 -10.24
C LYS A 16 -7.96 9.11 -11.15
N ARG A 17 -8.20 9.77 -12.29
CA ARG A 17 -9.23 9.33 -13.27
C ARG A 17 -8.95 7.94 -13.82
N TYR A 18 -7.67 7.60 -14.03
CA TYR A 18 -7.26 6.27 -14.44
C TYR A 18 -7.61 5.23 -13.37
N ILE A 19 -7.28 5.49 -12.10
CA ILE A 19 -7.66 4.62 -10.96
C ILE A 19 -9.19 4.47 -10.86
N ASP A 20 -9.94 5.57 -10.91
CA ASP A 20 -11.40 5.53 -10.82
C ASP A 20 -12.02 4.62 -11.89
N ARG A 21 -11.43 4.60 -13.10
CA ARG A 21 -11.84 3.70 -14.18
C ARG A 21 -11.49 2.25 -13.91
N THR A 22 -10.27 1.96 -13.42
CA THR A 22 -9.89 0.57 -13.13
C THR A 22 -10.77 -0.02 -12.02
N TYR A 23 -11.16 0.77 -11.02
CA TYR A 23 -12.16 0.36 -10.04
C TYR A 23 -13.51 0.05 -10.70
N LYS A 24 -14.02 0.89 -11.61
CA LYS A 24 -15.29 0.57 -12.30
C LYS A 24 -15.22 -0.71 -13.13
N GLU A 25 -14.09 -0.97 -13.79
CA GLU A 25 -13.87 -2.16 -14.63
C GLU A 25 -13.64 -3.44 -13.80
N HIS A 26 -13.03 -3.33 -12.62
CA HIS A 26 -12.76 -4.48 -11.75
C HIS A 26 -13.93 -4.84 -10.82
N TYR A 27 -14.79 -3.89 -10.47
CA TYR A 27 -15.92 -4.10 -9.54
C TYR A 27 -17.26 -4.35 -10.24
N SER A 28 -17.31 -4.35 -11.58
CA SER A 28 -18.54 -4.62 -12.35
C SER A 28 -18.93 -6.10 -12.44
N ASN A 29 -18.16 -7.00 -11.82
CA ASN A 29 -18.40 -8.44 -11.89
C ASN A 29 -19.07 -8.93 -10.59
N LYS A 30 -20.23 -9.60 -10.75
CA LYS A 30 -21.16 -10.08 -9.71
C LYS A 30 -20.59 -11.02 -8.62
N SER A 31 -19.28 -11.33 -8.64
CA SER A 31 -18.63 -12.30 -7.75
C SER A 31 -17.75 -11.67 -6.66
N GLY A 32 -17.64 -10.33 -6.62
CA GLY A 32 -17.12 -9.58 -5.47
C GLY A 32 -15.64 -9.71 -5.11
N LEU A 33 -14.94 -10.74 -5.57
CA LEU A 33 -13.53 -10.99 -5.24
C LEU A 33 -12.59 -10.06 -6.02
N GLN A 34 -11.97 -9.11 -5.31
CA GLN A 34 -10.94 -8.26 -5.88
C GLN A 34 -9.61 -9.03 -5.89
N VAL A 35 -8.88 -9.03 -7.02
CA VAL A 35 -7.54 -9.66 -7.11
C VAL A 35 -6.61 -9.16 -6.00
N GLN A 36 -6.78 -7.90 -5.57
CA GLN A 36 -6.00 -7.31 -4.48
C GLN A 36 -6.28 -7.93 -3.12
N GLU A 37 -7.52 -8.37 -2.85
CA GLU A 37 -7.88 -9.08 -1.61
C GLU A 37 -7.23 -10.45 -1.58
N ILE A 38 -7.31 -11.19 -2.70
CA ILE A 38 -6.63 -12.50 -2.82
C ILE A 38 -5.11 -12.34 -2.64
N LEU A 39 -4.51 -11.32 -3.26
CA LEU A 39 -3.08 -11.05 -3.11
C LEU A 39 -2.70 -10.59 -1.70
N LYS A 40 -3.62 -9.94 -0.98
CA LYS A 40 -3.45 -9.57 0.43
C LYS A 40 -3.48 -10.83 1.31
N ASP A 41 -4.47 -11.70 1.11
CA ASP A 41 -4.62 -12.95 1.85
C ASP A 41 -3.43 -13.90 1.65
N LEU A 42 -2.80 -13.84 0.47
CA LEU A 42 -1.60 -14.60 0.15
C LEU A 42 -0.31 -13.92 0.61
N GLU A 43 -0.37 -12.74 1.22
CA GLU A 43 0.79 -11.95 1.68
C GLU A 43 1.84 -11.64 0.59
N ILE A 44 1.43 -11.62 -0.69
CA ILE A 44 2.31 -11.34 -1.85
C ILE A 44 1.98 -10.02 -2.56
N GLY A 45 1.01 -9.26 -2.04
CA GLY A 45 0.52 -8.04 -2.67
C GLY A 45 1.61 -7.00 -2.93
N LYS A 46 2.55 -6.84 -1.99
CA LYS A 46 3.68 -5.91 -2.13
C LYS A 46 4.60 -6.32 -3.28
N GLU A 47 5.11 -7.55 -3.27
CA GLU A 47 6.03 -8.09 -4.26
C GLU A 47 5.38 -8.10 -5.65
N PHE A 48 4.08 -8.42 -5.71
CA PHE A 48 3.29 -8.33 -6.94
C PHE A 48 3.24 -6.91 -7.48
N CYS A 49 2.93 -5.91 -6.65
CA CYS A 49 2.88 -4.51 -7.07
C CYS A 49 4.26 -4.00 -7.52
N GLN A 50 5.31 -4.32 -6.77
CA GLN A 50 6.68 -3.94 -7.09
C GLN A 50 7.12 -4.52 -8.45
N GLY A 51 6.91 -5.81 -8.66
CA GLY A 51 7.24 -6.48 -9.92
C GLY A 51 6.48 -5.90 -11.11
N ASN A 52 5.21 -5.54 -10.92
CA ASN A 52 4.42 -4.88 -11.97
C ASN A 52 4.91 -3.47 -12.27
N ALA A 53 5.21 -2.65 -11.25
CA ALA A 53 5.77 -1.31 -11.46
C ALA A 53 7.07 -1.37 -12.28
N ILE A 54 8.01 -2.26 -11.89
CA ILE A 54 9.27 -2.49 -12.62
C ILE A 54 8.99 -2.94 -14.05
N LYS A 55 8.10 -3.93 -14.24
CA LYS A 55 7.72 -4.44 -15.56
C LYS A 55 7.25 -3.33 -16.50
N TYR A 56 6.39 -2.42 -16.03
CA TYR A 56 5.87 -1.35 -16.88
C TYR A 56 6.91 -0.26 -17.17
N LEU A 57 7.77 0.07 -16.20
CA LEU A 57 8.91 0.96 -16.43
C LEU A 57 9.87 0.37 -17.48
N MET A 58 10.23 -0.90 -17.36
CA MET A 58 11.10 -1.59 -18.33
C MET A 58 10.50 -1.69 -19.74
N ARG A 59 9.16 -1.69 -19.83
CA ARG A 59 8.42 -1.82 -21.08
C ARG A 59 8.36 -0.51 -21.86
N TYR A 60 8.35 0.63 -21.16
CA TYR A 60 8.31 1.95 -21.77
C TYR A 60 9.54 2.17 -22.67
N GLY A 61 9.31 2.56 -23.92
CA GLY A 61 10.37 2.68 -24.94
C GLY A 61 10.72 1.36 -25.64
N LYS A 62 10.16 0.22 -25.21
CA LYS A 62 10.37 -1.10 -25.83
C LYS A 62 9.12 -1.60 -26.53
N LYS A 63 8.03 -1.86 -25.79
CA LYS A 63 6.81 -2.45 -26.35
C LYS A 63 5.86 -1.34 -26.79
N LYS A 64 5.58 -1.29 -28.10
CA LYS A 64 4.81 -0.21 -28.73
C LYS A 64 5.47 1.18 -28.58
N GLY A 65 6.81 1.21 -28.52
CA GLY A 65 7.58 2.45 -28.36
C GLY A 65 7.32 3.13 -27.02
N TYR A 66 7.13 4.45 -27.04
CA TYR A 66 6.88 5.28 -25.86
C TYR A 66 5.41 5.30 -25.45
N ASN A 67 4.87 4.13 -25.13
CA ASN A 67 3.47 4.00 -24.74
C ASN A 67 3.22 4.62 -23.35
N ARG A 68 2.56 5.78 -23.30
CA ARG A 68 2.28 6.52 -22.05
C ARG A 68 1.42 5.74 -21.04
N ASP A 69 0.63 4.77 -21.52
CA ASP A 69 -0.12 3.86 -20.66
C ASP A 69 0.77 3.01 -19.75
N ASP A 70 2.01 2.74 -20.15
CA ASP A 70 2.95 1.99 -19.31
C ASP A 70 3.39 2.85 -18.11
N LEU A 71 3.54 4.18 -18.28
CA LEU A 71 3.81 5.10 -17.17
C LEU A 71 2.63 5.18 -16.19
N MET A 72 1.39 5.25 -16.70
CA MET A 72 0.20 5.27 -15.85
C MET A 72 0.03 3.98 -15.05
N LYS A 73 0.31 2.82 -15.66
CA LYS A 73 0.29 1.54 -14.95
C LYS A 73 1.41 1.45 -13.91
N ALA A 74 2.62 1.91 -14.23
CA ALA A 74 3.71 1.96 -13.25
C ALA A 74 3.31 2.79 -12.02
N LEU A 75 2.79 4.00 -12.23
CA LEU A 75 2.30 4.86 -11.14
C LEU A 75 1.18 4.20 -10.34
N HIS A 76 0.20 3.56 -11.00
CA HIS A 76 -0.89 2.86 -10.33
C HIS A 76 -0.38 1.75 -9.40
N TYR A 77 0.54 0.90 -9.88
CA TYR A 77 1.14 -0.15 -9.05
C TYR A 77 2.02 0.42 -7.93
N THR A 78 2.68 1.57 -8.14
CA THR A 78 3.39 2.26 -7.06
C THR A 78 2.43 2.75 -5.98
N ILE A 79 1.27 3.32 -6.32
CA ILE A 79 0.24 3.72 -5.34
C ILE A 79 -0.27 2.51 -4.54
N LEU A 80 -0.54 1.38 -5.21
CA LEU A 80 -0.95 0.15 -4.52
C LEU A 80 0.16 -0.40 -3.62
N MET A 81 1.42 -0.29 -4.05
CA MET A 81 2.56 -0.67 -3.23
C MET A 81 2.71 0.20 -1.98
N MET A 82 2.35 1.50 -2.04
CA MET A 82 2.31 2.36 -0.85
C MET A 82 1.32 1.83 0.19
N TYR A 83 0.11 1.41 -0.23
CA TYR A 83 -0.86 0.79 0.68
C TYR A 83 -0.27 -0.43 1.41
N TYR A 84 0.36 -1.36 0.69
CA TYR A 84 0.98 -2.53 1.30
C TYR A 84 2.21 -2.20 2.16
N HIS A 85 2.93 -1.11 1.82
CA HIS A 85 4.02 -0.62 2.65
C HIS A 85 3.49 -0.10 3.98
N ASP A 86 2.47 0.76 3.93
CA ASP A 86 1.91 1.43 5.09
C ASP A 86 1.28 0.40 6.05
N GLU A 87 0.48 -0.55 5.56
CA GLU A 87 -0.09 -1.64 6.38
C GLU A 87 1.01 -2.45 7.11
N LYS A 88 2.07 -2.83 6.40
CA LYS A 88 3.18 -3.56 7.02
C LYS A 88 3.88 -2.72 8.09
N THR A 89 4.09 -1.43 7.82
CA THR A 89 4.71 -0.55 8.81
C THR A 89 3.82 -0.32 10.02
N GLU A 90 2.50 -0.19 9.85
CA GLU A 90 1.54 -0.06 10.96
C GLU A 90 1.53 -1.31 11.85
N ASP A 91 1.56 -2.50 11.24
CA ASP A 91 1.70 -3.78 11.96
C ASP A 91 3.03 -3.86 12.72
N ASP A 92 4.14 -3.49 12.06
CA ASP A 92 5.47 -3.46 12.66
C ASP A 92 5.54 -2.47 13.84
N TYR A 93 4.99 -1.25 13.70
CA TYR A 93 4.91 -0.26 14.79
C TYR A 93 4.05 -0.75 15.95
N SER A 94 2.91 -1.37 15.65
CA SER A 94 2.02 -1.94 16.67
C SER A 94 2.69 -3.10 17.41
N ALA A 95 3.44 -3.96 16.70
CA ALA A 95 4.21 -5.05 17.29
C ALA A 95 5.36 -4.53 18.17
N LEU A 96 6.07 -3.48 17.72
CA LEU A 96 7.13 -2.84 18.50
C LEU A 96 6.59 -2.22 19.80
N GLN A 97 5.45 -1.52 19.76
CA GLN A 97 4.81 -0.97 20.97
C GLN A 97 4.43 -2.08 21.97
N LYS A 98 3.87 -3.20 21.49
CA LYS A 98 3.55 -4.36 22.33
C LYS A 98 4.81 -5.00 22.94
N ALA A 99 5.88 -5.15 22.15
CA ALA A 99 7.15 -5.68 22.63
C ALA A 99 7.81 -4.78 23.67
N GLN A 100 7.73 -3.46 23.49
CA GLN A 100 8.24 -2.47 24.44
C GLN A 100 7.43 -2.47 25.74
N ALA A 101 6.09 -2.57 25.67
CA ALA A 101 5.23 -2.71 26.84
C ALA A 101 5.48 -4.02 27.61
N ALA A 102 5.80 -5.12 26.89
CA ALA A 102 6.13 -6.40 27.51
C ALA A 102 7.53 -6.44 28.16
N HIS A 103 8.43 -5.53 27.78
CA HIS A 103 9.77 -5.40 28.33
C HIS A 103 9.86 -4.26 29.38
N ASP A 104 8.74 -3.69 29.85
CA ASP A 104 8.79 -2.71 30.94
C ASP A 104 9.12 -3.42 32.27
N PRO A 105 10.33 -3.21 32.86
CA PRO A 105 10.72 -3.85 34.11
C PRO A 105 9.91 -3.38 35.33
N TYR A 106 9.03 -2.38 35.19
CA TYR A 106 8.18 -1.88 36.28
C TYR A 106 6.81 -2.57 36.43
N THR A 107 6.47 -3.54 35.58
CA THR A 107 5.19 -4.29 35.72
C THR A 107 5.24 -5.47 36.71
N LYS A 108 6.43 -5.90 37.15
CA LYS A 108 6.59 -6.88 38.26
C LYS A 108 6.97 -6.16 39.55
N GLY A 109 6.00 -5.56 40.25
CA GLY A 109 6.35 -4.86 41.49
C GLY A 109 5.26 -4.44 42.47
N PHE A 110 3.97 -4.64 42.19
CA PHE A 110 2.91 -4.35 43.18
C PHE A 110 2.00 -5.56 43.38
N ASN A 111 2.54 -6.57 44.07
CA ASN A 111 1.73 -7.41 44.96
C ASN A 111 2.09 -6.99 46.38
N THR A 112 1.38 -6.00 46.92
CA THR A 112 1.35 -5.78 48.37
C THR A 112 0.38 -6.80 48.95
N SER A 113 0.96 -7.85 49.52
CA SER A 113 0.45 -8.44 50.76
C SER A 113 0.33 -7.35 51.85
N GLU A 114 -0.47 -7.66 52.89
CA GLU A 114 -0.80 -6.85 54.09
C GLU A 114 -2.13 -6.10 53.94
N GLY A 115 -3.13 -6.23 54.81
CA GLY A 115 -3.34 -6.97 56.07
C GLY A 115 -4.86 -6.94 56.34
N GLU A 116 -5.45 -8.02 56.84
CA GLU A 116 -5.91 -8.10 58.23
C GLU A 116 -6.83 -6.95 58.67
N GLU A 117 -8.14 -7.20 58.62
CA GLU A 117 -9.09 -6.89 59.70
C GLU A 117 -10.18 -7.98 59.76
#